data_AF-A0A1F9BS09-F1
#
_entry.id   AF-A0A1F9BS09-F1
#
_cell.length_a   1.000
_cell.length_b   1.000
_cell.length_c   1.000
_cell.angle_alpha   90.00
_cell.angle_beta   90.00
_cell.angle_gamma   90.00
#
_symmetry.space_group_name_H-M   'P 1'
#
loop_
_entity.id
_entity.type
_entity.pdbx_description
1 polymer ?
#
loop_
_entity_poly.entity_id
_entity_poly.type
_entity_poly.pdbx_seq_one_letter_code
_entity_poly.pdbx_strand_id
1 'polypeptide(L)'
;MGERKGGLFELLKGRGQDRKREAEPRIEKETRTYDQLMDEVTDWNIHHTDILELLRHEVEEERLATWSQALGVGIRKGLSSTSGNVKEGPLFPVFLDLYRFVNGLRTKLLANPTMKNVKRMERSDSLLVSIVCGIRALQKERGAKRLIDSLQWMLLERYLG
;
A
#
# COMPACT_ATOMS: atom_id res chain seq x y z
N MET A 1 17.38 -11.50 -65.71
CA MET A 1 16.04 -10.97 -66.03
C MET A 1 15.06 -11.74 -65.16
N GLY A 2 14.61 -11.20 -64.02
CA GLY A 2 13.39 -10.37 -63.89
C GLY A 2 12.22 -11.33 -63.57
N GLU A 3 11.37 -11.21 -62.54
CA GLU A 3 11.03 -10.15 -61.58
C GLU A 3 10.45 -10.78 -60.30
N ARG A 4 10.45 -10.03 -59.18
CA ARG A 4 9.71 -10.30 -57.94
C ARG A 4 8.32 -9.63 -57.99
N LYS A 5 7.24 -10.34 -57.64
CA LYS A 5 5.97 -9.89 -57.00
C LYS A 5 5.38 -11.15 -56.33
N GLY A 6 4.92 -11.26 -55.08
CA GLY A 6 4.16 -10.36 -54.20
C GLY A 6 2.82 -11.04 -53.86
N GLY A 7 2.44 -11.20 -52.58
CA GLY A 7 1.16 -11.76 -52.08
C GLY A 7 1.33 -13.13 -51.41
N LEU A 8 1.40 -13.33 -50.09
CA LEU A 8 0.52 -12.98 -48.95
C LEU A 8 -0.89 -13.59 -49.05
N PHE A 9 -1.12 -14.56 -48.15
CA PHE A 9 -2.37 -15.27 -47.81
C PHE A 9 -2.85 -16.39 -48.74
N GLU A 10 -2.33 -17.61 -48.52
CA GLU A 10 -3.20 -18.78 -48.51
C GLU A 10 -3.15 -19.46 -47.14
N LEU A 11 -4.31 -19.41 -46.50
CA LEU A 11 -4.70 -19.96 -45.23
C LEU A 11 -5.20 -21.39 -45.46
N LEU A 12 -5.02 -22.26 -44.45
CA LEU A 12 -5.74 -23.53 -44.21
C LEU A 12 -5.40 -24.77 -45.04
N LYS A 13 -4.55 -25.62 -44.45
CA LYS A 13 -4.93 -26.98 -43.99
C LYS A 13 -3.75 -27.67 -43.28
N GLY A 14 -3.89 -27.95 -41.99
CA GLY A 14 -2.87 -28.64 -41.20
C GLY A 14 -3.40 -28.95 -39.80
N ARG A 15 -3.82 -30.19 -39.62
CA ARG A 15 -4.62 -30.76 -38.54
C ARG A 15 -3.74 -31.12 -37.32
N GLY A 16 -4.26 -30.90 -36.11
CA GLY A 16 -3.91 -31.69 -34.91
C GLY A 16 -3.03 -30.97 -33.88
N GLN A 17 -3.58 -30.64 -32.70
CA GLN A 17 -3.52 -31.53 -31.53
C GLN A 17 -4.27 -30.91 -30.36
N ASP A 18 -5.14 -31.70 -29.74
CA ASP A 18 -5.76 -31.42 -28.46
C ASP A 18 -4.72 -31.05 -27.39
N ARG A 19 -4.83 -29.83 -26.86
CA ARG A 19 -4.59 -29.60 -25.45
C ARG A 19 -5.76 -28.78 -24.91
N LYS A 20 -6.57 -29.44 -24.08
CA LYS A 20 -7.51 -28.81 -23.14
C LYS A 20 -6.82 -27.57 -22.56
N ARG A 21 -7.27 -26.38 -22.97
CA ARG A 21 -7.11 -25.20 -22.13
C ARG A 21 -8.02 -25.47 -20.94
N GLU A 22 -7.45 -25.93 -19.85
CA GLU A 22 -8.02 -25.68 -18.53
C GLU A 22 -8.39 -24.20 -18.53
N ALA A 23 -9.69 -23.94 -18.43
CA ALA A 23 -10.18 -22.58 -18.35
C ALA A 23 -9.49 -21.95 -17.14
N GLU A 24 -8.60 -20.98 -17.37
CA GLU A 24 -8.11 -20.14 -16.30
C GLU A 24 -9.33 -19.69 -15.50
N PRO A 25 -9.34 -19.88 -14.17
CA PRO A 25 -10.48 -19.50 -13.36
C PRO A 25 -10.78 -18.04 -13.66
N ARG A 26 -12.03 -17.76 -14.07
CA ARG A 26 -12.50 -16.40 -14.32
C ARG A 26 -12.20 -15.61 -13.07
N ILE A 27 -11.21 -14.72 -13.14
CA ILE A 27 -10.90 -13.80 -12.06
C ILE A 27 -12.19 -13.02 -11.83
N GLU A 28 -12.86 -13.28 -10.71
CA GLU A 28 -14.04 -12.53 -10.33
C GLU A 28 -13.66 -11.05 -10.32
N LYS A 29 -14.42 -10.23 -11.06
CA LYS A 29 -14.15 -8.80 -11.10
C LYS A 29 -14.34 -8.27 -9.69
N GLU A 30 -13.26 -7.75 -9.12
CA GLU A 30 -13.29 -7.04 -7.84
C GLU A 30 -14.24 -5.84 -7.95
N THR A 31 -15.34 -5.88 -7.20
CA THR A 31 -16.39 -4.86 -7.23
C THR A 31 -16.27 -3.88 -6.05
N ARG A 32 -15.45 -4.20 -5.05
CA ARG A 32 -15.29 -3.37 -3.86
C ARG A 32 -14.47 -2.14 -4.16
N THR A 33 -14.78 -1.05 -3.47
CA THR A 33 -13.96 0.16 -3.53
C THR A 33 -12.63 -0.07 -2.82
N TYR A 34 -11.63 0.72 -3.17
CA TYR A 34 -10.33 0.66 -2.52
C TYR A 34 -10.41 0.86 -0.99
N ASP A 35 -11.28 1.75 -0.51
CA ASP A 35 -11.47 1.97 0.93
C ASP A 35 -12.09 0.74 1.62
N GLN A 36 -13.04 0.06 0.96
CA GLN A 36 -13.62 -1.18 1.46
C GLN A 36 -12.56 -2.29 1.57
N LEU A 37 -11.72 -2.44 0.54
CA LEU A 37 -10.62 -3.41 0.57
C LEU A 37 -9.61 -3.09 1.68
N MET A 38 -9.27 -1.81 1.87
CA MET A 38 -8.37 -1.41 2.95
C MET A 38 -8.97 -1.66 4.33
N ASP A 39 -10.28 -1.48 4.48
CA ASP A 39 -10.98 -1.77 5.72
C ASP A 39 -11.00 -3.27 6.01
N GLU A 40 -11.28 -4.12 5.03
CA GLU A 40 -11.18 -5.57 5.19
C GLU A 40 -9.77 -6.04 5.56
N VAL A 41 -8.74 -5.49 4.89
CA VAL A 41 -7.33 -5.81 5.20
C VAL A 41 -6.97 -5.33 6.60
N THR A 42 -7.50 -4.17 7.01
CA THR A 42 -7.29 -3.61 8.35
C THR A 42 -7.91 -4.52 9.39
N ASP A 43 -9.18 -4.85 9.22
CA ASP A 43 -9.92 -5.73 10.13
C ASP A 43 -9.22 -7.08 10.23
N TRP A 44 -8.82 -7.67 9.12
CA TRP A 44 -8.10 -8.94 9.14
C TRP A 44 -6.80 -8.84 9.96
N ASN A 45 -5.98 -7.80 9.74
CA ASN A 45 -4.72 -7.62 10.49
C ASN A 45 -4.97 -7.48 11.99
N ILE A 46 -5.99 -6.73 12.38
CA ILE A 46 -6.33 -6.51 13.80
C ILE A 46 -6.72 -7.82 14.49
N HIS A 47 -7.45 -8.69 13.81
CA HIS A 47 -7.92 -9.94 14.40
C HIS A 47 -6.87 -11.06 14.40
N HIS A 48 -5.80 -10.94 13.61
CA HIS A 48 -4.83 -12.02 13.41
C HIS A 48 -3.39 -11.64 13.81
N THR A 49 -3.19 -10.41 14.28
CA THR A 49 -1.89 -9.88 14.73
C THR A 49 -2.07 -8.95 15.94
N ASP A 50 -1.06 -8.85 16.78
CA ASP A 50 -1.09 -7.98 17.97
C ASP A 50 -0.72 -6.52 17.65
N ILE A 51 -0.84 -6.11 16.38
CA ILE A 51 -0.35 -4.82 15.91
C ILE A 51 -0.98 -3.64 16.66
N LEU A 52 -2.27 -3.73 17.04
CA LEU A 52 -2.93 -2.66 17.80
C LEU A 52 -2.38 -2.51 19.20
N GLU A 53 -2.16 -3.61 19.91
CA GLU A 53 -1.58 -3.58 21.26
C GLU A 53 -0.17 -2.99 21.20
N LEU A 54 0.65 -3.48 20.28
CA LEU A 54 2.01 -2.98 20.05
C LEU A 54 2.03 -1.48 19.74
N LEU A 55 1.14 -1.01 18.86
CA LEU A 55 1.07 0.41 18.51
C LEU A 55 0.57 1.27 19.67
N ARG A 56 -0.36 0.79 20.51
CA ARG A 56 -0.82 1.54 21.69
C ARG A 56 0.30 1.80 22.70
N HIS A 57 1.30 0.91 22.75
CA HIS A 57 2.49 1.11 23.59
C HIS A 57 3.55 2.03 22.95
N GLU A 58 3.58 2.13 21.62
CA GLU A 58 4.63 2.82 20.88
C GLU A 58 4.21 4.20 20.36
N VAL A 59 2.91 4.44 20.17
CA VAL A 59 2.36 5.67 19.61
C VAL A 59 1.75 6.53 20.71
N GLU A 60 2.35 7.70 20.94
CA GLU A 60 1.75 8.75 21.76
C GLU A 60 0.50 9.34 21.08
N GLU A 61 -0.54 9.61 21.87
CA GLU A 61 -1.82 10.13 21.34
C GLU A 61 -1.65 11.46 20.59
N GLU A 62 -0.77 12.34 21.07
CA GLU A 62 -0.49 13.63 20.44
C GLU A 62 0.10 13.44 19.03
N ARG A 63 1.06 12.52 18.87
CA ARG A 63 1.65 12.21 17.55
C ARG A 63 0.59 11.72 16.57
N LEU A 64 -0.29 10.82 17.02
CA LEU A 64 -1.38 10.32 16.20
C LEU A 64 -2.29 11.46 15.71
N ALA A 65 -2.65 12.40 16.60
CA ALA A 65 -3.46 13.56 16.25
C ALA A 65 -2.74 14.47 15.23
N THR A 66 -1.45 14.76 15.45
CA THR A 66 -0.65 15.59 14.52
C THR A 66 -0.56 14.94 13.14
N TRP A 67 -0.32 13.63 13.07
CA TRP A 67 -0.30 12.90 11.80
C TRP A 67 -1.64 12.96 11.08
N SER A 68 -2.75 12.70 11.78
CA SER A 68 -4.10 12.80 11.20
C SER A 68 -4.40 14.18 10.65
N GLN A 69 -4.02 15.24 11.36
CA GLN A 69 -4.18 16.61 10.90
C GLN A 69 -3.35 16.87 9.63
N ALA A 70 -2.07 16.51 9.64
CA ALA A 70 -1.18 16.73 8.49
C ALA A 70 -1.64 15.94 7.25
N LEU A 71 -2.10 14.70 7.43
CA LEU A 71 -2.70 13.88 6.36
C LEU A 71 -3.99 14.52 5.79
N GLY A 72 -4.77 15.21 6.63
CA GLY A 72 -5.95 15.98 6.21
C GLY A 72 -5.61 17.20 5.36
N VAL A 73 -4.50 17.88 5.66
CA VAL A 73 -3.99 19.00 4.84
C VAL A 73 -3.39 18.49 3.52
N GLY A 74 -2.80 17.29 3.56
CA GLY A 74 -2.40 16.53 2.38
C GLY A 74 -0.90 16.62 2.07
N ILE A 75 -0.32 15.44 1.80
CA ILE A 75 1.11 15.25 1.51
C ILE A 75 1.56 16.10 0.33
N ARG A 76 0.88 16.03 -0.83
CA ARG A 76 1.26 16.83 -2.01
C ARG A 76 1.24 18.35 -1.78
N LYS A 77 0.35 18.84 -0.90
CA LYS A 77 0.24 20.27 -0.58
C LYS A 77 1.33 20.70 0.40
N GLY A 78 1.73 19.83 1.34
CA GLY A 78 2.82 20.10 2.28
C GLY A 78 4.23 19.83 1.71
N LEU A 79 4.33 19.06 0.63
CA LEU A 79 5.58 18.60 0.01
C LEU A 79 5.80 19.13 -1.42
N SER A 80 5.14 20.24 -1.77
CA SER A 80 4.99 20.74 -3.15
C SER A 80 6.24 21.36 -3.79
N SER A 81 7.43 20.80 -3.59
CA SER A 81 8.61 21.18 -4.35
C SER A 81 8.77 20.25 -5.56
N THR A 82 8.24 20.64 -6.71
CA THR A 82 8.41 19.99 -8.02
C THR A 82 9.86 19.99 -8.53
N SER A 83 10.81 20.54 -7.76
CA SER A 83 12.20 20.80 -8.17
C SER A 83 13.25 19.92 -7.50
N GLY A 84 12.88 18.85 -6.78
CA GLY A 84 13.85 17.97 -6.10
C GLY A 84 14.59 18.62 -4.92
N ASN A 85 14.40 19.93 -4.70
CA ASN A 85 14.84 20.59 -3.48
C ASN A 85 13.77 20.41 -2.43
N VAL A 86 14.06 19.54 -1.45
CA VAL A 86 13.33 19.33 -0.19
C VAL A 86 13.27 20.65 0.58
N LYS A 87 12.48 21.61 0.12
CA LYS A 87 12.17 22.78 0.92
C LYS A 87 11.19 22.30 1.99
N GLU A 88 11.66 22.31 3.23
CA GLU A 88 10.91 21.94 4.43
C GLU A 88 9.65 22.81 4.52
N GLY A 89 8.56 22.35 3.90
CA GLY A 89 7.25 22.92 4.15
C GLY A 89 6.89 22.76 5.62
N PRO A 90 5.94 23.54 6.15
CA PRO A 90 5.60 23.52 7.58
C PRO A 90 5.13 22.15 8.09
N LEU A 91 4.70 21.24 7.21
CA LEU A 91 4.28 19.88 7.56
C LEU A 91 5.37 18.82 7.32
N PHE A 92 6.49 19.16 6.71
CA PHE A 92 7.57 18.22 6.42
C PHE A 92 8.07 17.49 7.69
N PRO A 93 8.30 18.17 8.84
CA PRO A 93 8.74 17.48 10.05
C PRO A 93 7.74 16.42 10.54
N VAL A 94 6.44 16.68 10.39
CA VAL A 94 5.37 15.74 10.78
C VAL A 94 5.34 14.52 9.87
N PHE A 95 5.50 14.72 8.56
CA PHE A 95 5.57 13.62 7.60
C PHE A 95 6.84 12.77 7.79
N LEU A 96 7.97 13.41 8.05
CA LEU A 96 9.23 12.74 8.36
C LEU A 96 9.14 11.94 9.66
N ASP A 97 8.49 12.49 10.68
CA ASP A 97 8.24 11.81 11.95
C ASP A 97 7.43 10.52 11.76
N LEU A 98 6.30 10.59 11.05
CA LEU A 98 5.48 9.43 10.70
C LEU A 98 6.30 8.37 9.93
N TYR A 99 7.05 8.80 8.91
CA TYR A 99 7.86 7.88 8.10
C TYR A 99 8.95 7.18 8.92
N ARG A 100 9.69 7.93 9.74
CA ARG A 100 10.72 7.38 10.63
C ARG A 100 10.12 6.44 11.67
N PHE A 101 8.95 6.78 12.21
CA PHE A 101 8.23 5.91 13.14
C PHE A 101 7.92 4.55 12.52
N VAL A 102 7.27 4.55 11.36
CA VAL A 102 6.86 3.31 10.68
C VAL A 102 8.09 2.44 10.35
N ASN A 103 9.17 3.03 9.84
CA ASN A 103 10.40 2.29 9.54
C ASN A 103 11.14 1.78 10.78
N GLY A 104 11.16 2.57 11.85
CA GLY A 104 11.72 2.16 13.13
C GLY A 104 10.93 1.00 13.73
N LEU A 105 9.60 1.09 13.71
CA LEU A 105 8.73 0.03 14.20
C LEU A 105 8.85 -1.24 13.36
N ARG A 106 8.92 -1.13 12.02
CA ARG A 106 9.19 -2.29 11.15
C ARG A 106 10.41 -3.07 11.60
N THR A 107 11.52 -2.37 11.89
CA THR A 107 12.76 -3.00 12.35
C THR A 107 12.56 -3.76 13.67
N LYS A 108 11.80 -3.17 14.61
CA LYS A 108 11.43 -3.84 15.87
C LYS A 108 10.56 -5.08 15.63
N LEU A 109 9.58 -4.97 14.74
CA LEU A 109 8.58 -6.01 14.47
C LEU A 109 9.12 -7.21 13.71
N LEU A 110 10.24 -7.08 12.97
CA LEU A 110 10.91 -8.21 12.30
C LEU A 110 11.29 -9.35 13.27
N ALA A 111 11.55 -9.04 14.53
CA ALA A 111 11.89 -10.03 15.55
C ALA A 111 10.68 -10.49 16.37
N ASN A 112 9.49 -9.92 16.18
CA ASN A 112 8.32 -10.21 17.00
C ASN A 112 7.58 -11.48 16.50
N PRO A 113 7.42 -12.52 17.36
CA PRO A 113 6.75 -13.76 16.98
C PRO A 113 5.31 -13.61 16.47
N THR A 114 4.59 -12.59 16.93
CA THR A 114 3.16 -12.38 16.62
C THR A 114 2.96 -11.85 15.20
N MET A 115 4.04 -11.33 14.59
CA MET A 115 4.05 -10.82 13.22
C MET A 115 4.24 -11.93 12.16
N LYS A 116 4.42 -13.19 12.58
CA LYS A 116 4.55 -14.35 11.66
C LYS A 116 3.28 -14.62 10.86
N ASN A 117 2.13 -14.22 11.39
CA ASN A 117 0.82 -14.44 10.78
C ASN A 117 0.41 -13.30 9.85
N VAL A 118 1.23 -12.26 9.66
CA VAL A 118 0.85 -11.12 8.82
C VAL A 118 0.59 -11.58 7.38
N LYS A 119 -0.55 -11.15 6.83
CA LYS A 119 -0.95 -11.51 5.47
C LYS A 119 0.07 -10.97 4.46
N ARG A 120 0.64 -11.87 3.65
CA ARG A 120 1.54 -11.47 2.57
C ARG A 120 0.79 -10.69 1.49
N MET A 121 1.33 -9.52 1.14
CA MET A 121 0.82 -8.68 0.06
C MET A 121 1.80 -8.77 -1.11
N GLU A 122 1.32 -9.17 -2.29
CA GLU A 122 2.18 -9.43 -3.45
C GLU A 122 3.02 -8.21 -3.89
N ARG A 123 2.56 -6.99 -3.59
CA ARG A 123 3.18 -5.73 -4.04
C ARG A 123 3.76 -4.89 -2.91
N SER A 124 3.65 -5.30 -1.65
CA SER A 124 4.01 -4.44 -0.52
C SER A 124 4.60 -5.24 0.64
N ASP A 125 5.54 -4.62 1.35
CA ASP A 125 6.07 -5.21 2.59
C ASP A 125 4.91 -5.41 3.58
N SER A 126 4.70 -6.67 3.95
CA SER A 126 3.55 -7.09 4.74
C SER A 126 3.58 -6.49 6.14
N LEU A 127 4.77 -6.27 6.71
CA LEU A 127 4.92 -5.61 8.01
C LEU A 127 4.54 -4.14 7.93
N LEU A 128 4.96 -3.43 6.88
CA LEU A 128 4.58 -2.04 6.66
C LEU A 128 3.05 -1.91 6.50
N VAL A 129 2.45 -2.80 5.73
CA VAL A 129 0.98 -2.84 5.57
C VAL A 129 0.30 -3.06 6.92
N SER A 130 0.79 -3.99 7.73
CA SER A 130 0.25 -4.26 9.07
C SER A 130 0.33 -3.02 9.97
N ILE A 131 1.49 -2.34 10.01
CA ILE A 131 1.68 -1.09 10.76
C ILE A 131 0.70 -0.01 10.28
N VAL A 132 0.58 0.20 8.97
CA VAL A 132 -0.34 1.19 8.39
C VAL A 132 -1.80 0.86 8.74
N CYS A 133 -2.20 -0.41 8.70
CA CYS A 133 -3.53 -0.86 9.13
C CYS A 133 -3.78 -0.55 10.60
N GLY A 134 -2.80 -0.83 11.47
CA GLY A 134 -2.91 -0.53 12.89
C GLY A 134 -3.01 0.97 13.17
N ILE A 135 -2.20 1.81 12.51
CA ILE A 135 -2.30 3.27 12.60
C ILE A 135 -3.67 3.74 12.13
N ARG A 136 -4.15 3.25 10.97
CA ARG A 136 -5.48 3.57 10.43
C ARG A 136 -6.59 3.25 11.43
N ALA A 137 -6.50 2.11 12.10
CA ALA A 137 -7.49 1.70 13.10
C ALA A 137 -7.46 2.58 14.34
N LEU A 138 -6.29 2.94 14.86
CA LEU A 138 -6.18 3.91 15.96
C LEU A 138 -6.74 5.29 15.56
N GLN A 139 -6.51 5.73 14.32
CA GLN A 139 -7.11 6.97 13.81
C GLN A 139 -8.64 6.90 13.75
N LYS A 140 -9.21 5.75 13.35
CA LYS A 140 -10.66 5.50 13.38
C LYS A 140 -11.22 5.54 14.79
N GLU A 141 -10.60 4.83 15.74
CA GLU A 141 -11.00 4.80 17.16
C GLU A 141 -11.08 6.22 17.75
N ARG A 142 -10.20 7.12 17.31
CA ARG A 142 -10.14 8.52 17.77
C ARG A 142 -10.96 9.50 16.94
N GLY A 143 -11.75 9.03 15.97
CA GLY A 143 -12.61 9.89 15.15
C GLY A 143 -11.84 10.84 14.24
N ALA A 144 -10.63 10.47 13.79
CA ALA A 144 -9.84 11.29 12.90
C ALA A 144 -10.59 11.55 11.57
N LYS A 145 -10.60 12.81 11.12
CA LYS A 145 -11.26 13.22 9.86
C LYS A 145 -10.64 12.59 8.62
N ARG A 146 -9.33 12.28 8.68
CA ARG A 146 -8.59 11.64 7.60
C ARG A 146 -7.75 10.50 8.16
N LEU A 147 -7.90 9.35 7.54
CA LEU A 147 -7.15 8.14 7.84
C LEU A 147 -5.98 8.02 6.86
N ILE A 148 -4.89 7.41 7.31
CA ILE A 148 -3.83 6.98 6.42
C ILE A 148 -4.36 5.91 5.45
N ASP A 149 -4.00 6.05 4.19
CA ASP A 149 -4.25 5.06 3.14
C ASP A 149 -2.93 4.69 2.44
N SER A 150 -2.90 3.56 1.72
CA SER A 150 -1.68 3.10 1.05
C SER A 150 -1.17 4.06 -0.02
N LEU A 151 -2.02 4.88 -0.65
CA LEU A 151 -1.56 5.88 -1.61
C LEU A 151 -0.79 7.00 -0.90
N GLN A 152 -1.31 7.49 0.21
CA GLN A 152 -0.62 8.44 1.08
C GLN A 152 0.70 7.86 1.59
N TRP A 153 0.70 6.60 2.02
CA TRP A 153 1.93 5.92 2.42
C TRP A 153 2.95 5.83 1.27
N MET A 154 2.55 5.35 0.08
CA MET A 154 3.43 5.28 -1.10
C MET A 154 4.01 6.65 -1.49
N LEU A 155 3.22 7.71 -1.35
CA LEU A 155 3.70 9.07 -1.62
C LEU A 155 4.73 9.54 -0.58
N LEU A 156 4.53 9.22 0.71
CA LEU A 156 5.51 9.50 1.76
C LEU A 156 6.80 8.72 1.52
N GLU A 157 6.68 7.44 1.20
CA GLU A 157 7.82 6.56 0.93
C GLU A 157 8.65 7.08 -0.25
N ARG A 158 8.00 7.43 -1.36
CA ARG A 158 8.69 8.01 -2.53
C ARG A 158 9.35 9.36 -2.24
N TYR A 159 8.82 10.12 -1.29
CA TYR A 159 9.32 11.46 -1.00
C TYR A 159 10.44 11.47 0.05
N LEU A 160 10.42 10.53 1.00
CA LEU A 160 11.30 10.51 2.18
C LEU A 160 12.33 9.37 2.17
N GLY A 161 12.15 8.35 1.32
CA GLY A 161 13.08 7.24 1.11
C GLY A 161 13.91 7.41 -0.15
#